data_AF-A0A4R7W513-F1
#
_entry.id   AF-A0A4R7W513-F1
#
_cell.length_a   1.000
_cell.length_b   1.000
_cell.length_c   1.000
_cell.angle_alpha   90.00
_cell.angle_beta   90.00
_cell.angle_gamma   90.00
#
_symmetry.space_group_name_H-M   'P 1'
#
loop_
_entity.id
_entity.type
_entity.pdbx_description
1 polymer ?
#
loop_
_entity_poly.entity_id
_entity_poly.type
_entity_poly.pdbx_seq_one_letter_code
_entity_poly.pdbx_strand_id
1 'polypeptide(L)'
;MARRLRLGAGFDVLNAWTDAASDVDTKAVADALFAVVERSVYRAYPVIDDSTVARELVVVVRDDLALRLRLDDVEKFSIVFIGSPADALELHRGQAAGAS
;
A
#
# COMPACT_ATOMS: atom_id res chain seq x y z
N MET A 1 -13.51 10.27 -18.27
CA MET A 1 -12.11 9.93 -17.91
C MET A 1 -11.99 9.96 -16.40
N ALA A 2 -11.62 8.85 -15.76
CA ALA A 2 -11.32 8.87 -14.32
C ALA A 2 -9.97 9.57 -14.10
N ARG A 3 -9.90 10.46 -13.10
CA ARG A 3 -8.65 11.15 -12.75
C ARG A 3 -7.70 10.18 -12.06
N ARG A 4 -6.45 10.14 -12.52
CA ARG A 4 -5.37 9.33 -11.92
C ARG A 4 -5.18 9.71 -10.45
N LEU A 5 -5.00 8.71 -9.59
CA LEU A 5 -4.64 8.95 -8.19
C LEU A 5 -3.22 9.51 -8.11
N ARG A 6 -2.95 10.32 -7.08
CA ARG A 6 -1.66 10.95 -6.81
C ARG A 6 -1.13 10.48 -5.46
N LEU A 7 0.17 10.24 -5.37
CA LEU A 7 0.82 9.98 -4.11
C LEU A 7 0.86 11.28 -3.29
N GLY A 8 0.15 11.29 -2.16
CA GLY A 8 0.06 12.42 -1.24
C GLY A 8 1.15 12.41 -0.16
N ALA A 9 1.46 11.23 0.39
CA ALA A 9 2.52 11.01 1.39
C ALA A 9 3.10 9.59 1.29
N GLY A 10 4.19 9.33 2.02
CA GLY A 10 4.85 8.01 2.05
C GLY A 10 6.02 7.85 1.07
N PHE A 11 6.55 8.97 0.53
CA PHE A 11 7.82 8.94 -0.22
C PHE A 11 8.99 8.53 0.69
N ASP A 12 8.97 8.92 1.96
CA ASP A 12 9.93 8.50 2.97
C ASP A 12 9.89 6.99 3.21
N VAL A 13 8.70 6.39 3.31
CA VAL A 13 8.50 4.94 3.41
C VAL A 13 9.04 4.24 2.17
N LEU A 14 8.69 4.75 0.97
CA LEU A 14 9.17 4.19 -0.29
C LEU A 14 10.70 4.26 -0.39
N ASN A 15 11.30 5.42 -0.11
CA ASN A 15 12.76 5.60 -0.18
C ASN A 15 13.49 4.68 0.80
N ALA A 16 13.05 4.65 2.06
CA ALA A 16 13.67 3.81 3.09
C ALA A 16 13.58 2.32 2.76
N TRP A 17 12.46 1.88 2.17
CA TRP A 17 12.31 0.50 1.73
C TRP A 17 13.18 0.20 0.49
N THR A 18 13.24 1.12 -0.48
CA THR A 18 14.02 0.94 -1.72
C THR A 18 15.52 0.80 -1.44
N ASP A 19 16.06 1.46 -0.41
CA ASP A 19 17.49 1.36 -0.04
C ASP A 19 17.94 -0.09 0.25
N ALA A 20 17.03 -0.97 0.67
CA ALA A 20 17.30 -2.37 0.98
C ALA A 20 16.66 -3.36 -0.02
N ALA A 21 15.85 -2.88 -0.96
CA ALA A 21 15.08 -3.72 -1.87
C ALA A 21 15.92 -4.20 -3.06
N SER A 22 15.59 -5.39 -3.58
CA SER A 22 16.15 -5.84 -4.85
C SER A 22 15.53 -5.09 -6.03
N ASP A 23 16.18 -5.10 -7.20
CA ASP A 23 15.63 -4.51 -8.43
C ASP A 23 14.30 -5.16 -8.82
N VAL A 24 14.17 -6.48 -8.60
CA VAL A 24 12.96 -7.24 -8.89
C VAL A 24 11.81 -6.78 -8.01
N ASP A 25 12.08 -6.53 -6.73
CA ASP A 25 11.08 -6.10 -5.75
C ASP A 25 10.66 -4.67 -6.04
N THR A 26 11.64 -3.80 -6.31
CA THR A 26 11.43 -2.40 -6.67
C THR A 26 10.53 -2.30 -7.90
N LYS A 27 10.78 -3.12 -8.91
CA LYS A 27 9.93 -3.20 -10.09
C LYS A 27 8.52 -3.66 -9.76
N ALA A 28 8.37 -4.71 -8.95
CA ALA A 28 7.07 -5.26 -8.57
C ALA A 28 6.21 -4.23 -7.79
N VAL A 29 6.83 -3.49 -6.86
CA VAL A 29 6.18 -2.39 -6.13
C VAL A 29 5.80 -1.25 -7.06
N ALA A 30 6.69 -0.86 -7.97
CA ALA A 30 6.39 0.18 -8.95
C ALA A 30 5.19 -0.20 -9.83
N ASP A 31 5.14 -1.43 -10.34
CA ASP A 31 4.02 -1.94 -11.15
C ASP A 31 2.69 -1.91 -10.35
N ALA A 32 2.73 -2.29 -9.06
CA ALA A 32 1.57 -2.21 -8.18
C ALA A 32 1.12 -0.76 -7.91
N LEU A 33 2.05 0.16 -7.66
CA LEU A 33 1.75 1.59 -7.49
C LEU A 33 1.18 2.22 -8.77
N PHE A 34 1.65 1.81 -9.95
CA PHE A 34 1.03 2.21 -11.22
C PHE A 34 -0.42 1.73 -11.32
N ALA A 35 -0.69 0.48 -10.95
CA ALA A 35 -2.07 -0.03 -10.92
C ALA A 35 -2.96 0.74 -9.94
N VAL A 36 -2.42 1.25 -8.84
CA VAL A 36 -3.14 2.15 -7.91
C VAL A 36 -3.41 3.49 -8.59
N VAL A 37 -2.40 4.14 -9.17
CA VAL A 37 -2.52 5.41 -9.91
C VAL A 37 -3.58 5.33 -11.00
N GLU A 38 -3.65 4.20 -11.71
CA GLU A 38 -4.60 3.95 -12.79
C GLU A 38 -5.95 3.40 -12.33
N ARG A 39 -6.16 3.22 -11.01
CA ARG A 39 -7.37 2.64 -10.41
C ARG A 39 -7.71 1.24 -10.91
N SER A 40 -6.70 0.48 -11.31
CA SER A 40 -6.81 -0.90 -11.77
C SER A 40 -6.33 -1.92 -10.73
N VAL A 41 -5.88 -1.47 -9.55
CA VAL A 41 -5.30 -2.34 -8.50
C VAL A 41 -6.19 -3.51 -8.11
N TYR A 42 -7.50 -3.30 -7.91
CA TYR A 42 -8.46 -4.37 -7.57
C TYR A 42 -8.65 -5.42 -8.68
N ARG A 43 -8.27 -5.10 -9.92
CA ARG A 43 -8.29 -6.03 -11.04
C ARG A 43 -6.95 -6.76 -11.22
N ALA A 44 -5.85 -6.10 -10.88
CA ALA A 44 -4.51 -6.61 -11.11
C ALA A 44 -3.93 -7.41 -9.93
N TYR A 45 -4.38 -7.13 -8.70
CA TYR A 45 -3.82 -7.70 -7.49
C TYR A 45 -4.90 -8.17 -6.52
N PRO A 46 -4.61 -9.18 -5.69
CA PRO A 46 -5.38 -9.43 -4.48
C PRO A 46 -5.31 -8.21 -3.56
N VAL A 47 -6.47 -7.69 -3.18
CA VAL A 47 -6.59 -6.56 -2.26
C VAL A 47 -7.39 -7.00 -1.04
N ILE A 48 -6.83 -6.79 0.13
CA ILE A 48 -7.49 -7.00 1.41
C ILE A 48 -7.93 -5.62 1.92
N ASP A 49 -9.24 -5.39 1.95
CA ASP A 49 -9.81 -4.14 2.47
C ASP A 49 -9.91 -4.25 3.99
N ASP A 50 -9.22 -3.36 4.70
CA ASP A 50 -9.27 -3.32 6.16
C ASP A 50 -10.49 -2.51 6.58
N SER A 51 -11.66 -3.15 6.61
CA SER A 51 -12.93 -2.52 7.01
C SER A 51 -12.92 -1.88 8.41
N THR A 52 -11.91 -2.16 9.23
CA THR A 52 -11.76 -1.60 10.58
C THR A 52 -11.01 -0.26 10.59
N VAL A 53 -10.19 0.02 9.57
CA VAL A 53 -9.48 1.30 9.39
C VAL A 53 -9.99 1.93 8.11
N ALA A 54 -10.86 2.92 8.25
CA ALA A 54 -11.51 3.55 7.12
C ALA A 54 -10.49 3.95 6.05
N ARG A 55 -10.70 3.43 4.83
CA ARG A 55 -9.92 3.73 3.62
C ARG A 55 -8.50 3.20 3.59
N GLU A 56 -8.14 2.21 4.40
CA GLU A 56 -6.89 1.49 4.24
C GLU A 56 -7.08 0.15 3.53
N LEU A 57 -6.11 -0.19 2.70
CA LEU A 57 -6.11 -1.43 1.94
C LEU A 57 -4.70 -2.01 1.87
N VAL A 58 -4.63 -3.34 1.87
CA VAL A 58 -3.39 -4.09 1.67
C VAL A 58 -3.42 -4.69 0.27
N VAL A 59 -2.49 -4.28 -0.58
CA VAL A 59 -2.25 -4.85 -1.91
C VAL A 59 -1.20 -5.93 -1.77
N VAL A 60 -1.56 -7.19 -2.05
CA VAL A 60 -0.60 -8.29 -2.05
C VAL A 60 0.09 -8.29 -3.42
N VAL A 61 1.37 -7.89 -3.45
CA VAL A 61 2.16 -7.78 -4.68
C VAL A 61 2.64 -9.17 -5.11
N ARG A 62 3.04 -9.99 -4.14
CA ARG A 62 3.39 -11.42 -4.26
C ARG A 62 3.49 -12.04 -2.86
N ASP A 63 3.88 -13.32 -2.76
CA ASP A 63 3.82 -14.11 -1.52
C ASP A 63 4.52 -13.48 -0.30
N ASP A 64 5.65 -12.79 -0.51
CA ASP A 64 6.47 -12.18 0.54
C ASP A 64 6.45 -10.65 0.53
N LEU A 65 5.62 -10.03 -0.32
CA LEU A 65 5.64 -8.58 -0.54
C LEU A 65 4.23 -7.99 -0.71
N ALA A 66 3.94 -6.96 0.08
CA ALA A 66 2.69 -6.24 0.11
C ALA A 66 2.90 -4.73 0.31
N LEU A 67 1.89 -3.98 -0.10
CA LEU A 67 1.76 -2.54 0.13
C LEU A 67 0.57 -2.29 1.02
N ARG A 68 0.75 -1.57 2.13
CA ARG A 68 -0.38 -0.97 2.86
C ARG A 68 -0.53 0.46 2.40
N LEU A 69 -1.73 0.80 1.93
CA LEU A 69 -2.06 2.10 1.38
C LEU A 69 -3.24 2.69 2.14
N ARG A 70 -3.27 4.02 2.24
CA ARG A 70 -4.42 4.79 2.71
C ARG A 70 -4.97 5.62 1.57
N LEU A 71 -6.26 5.55 1.30
CA LEU A 71 -6.95 6.44 0.36
C LEU A 71 -7.36 7.70 1.12
N ASP A 72 -6.58 8.77 0.97
CA ASP A 72 -6.83 10.03 1.66
C ASP A 72 -8.12 10.71 1.15
N ASP A 73 -8.27 10.75 -0.17
CA ASP A 73 -9.45 11.29 -0.85
C ASP A 73 -9.68 10.61 -2.21
N VAL A 74 -10.62 11.13 -2.99
CA VAL A 74 -10.95 10.55 -4.30
C VAL A 74 -9.83 10.66 -5.33
N GLU A 75 -8.80 11.45 -5.11
CA GLU A 75 -7.67 11.73 -6.02
C GLU A 75 -6.29 11.46 -5.41
N LYS A 76 -6.21 11.16 -4.11
CA LYS A 76 -4.95 10.97 -3.40
C LYS A 76 -4.90 9.69 -2.57
N PHE A 77 -3.70 9.15 -2.46
CA PHE A 77 -3.38 8.04 -1.59
C PHE A 77 -2.01 8.24 -0.93
N SER A 78 -1.78 7.53 0.16
CA SER A 78 -0.52 7.53 0.89
C SER A 78 0.01 6.11 1.06
N ILE A 79 1.33 5.95 0.98
CA ILE A 79 2.00 4.69 1.31
C ILE A 79 2.21 4.64 2.82
N VAL A 80 1.60 3.66 3.47
CA VAL A 80 1.70 3.45 4.92
C VAL A 80 2.84 2.47 5.23
N PHE A 81 2.99 1.43 4.40
CA PHE A 81 3.96 0.38 4.64
C PHE A 81 4.30 -0.40 3.36
N ILE A 82 5.53 -0.92 3.31
CA ILE A 82 5.99 -1.88 2.30
C ILE A 82 6.77 -2.98 3.03
N GLY A 83 6.40 -4.24 2.81
CA GLY A 83 7.03 -5.38 3.49
C GLY A 83 6.21 -6.65 3.31
N SER A 84 6.28 -7.58 4.26
CA SER A 84 5.54 -8.84 4.13
C SER A 84 4.02 -8.64 4.27
N PRO A 85 3.18 -9.50 3.66
CA PRO A 85 1.73 -9.45 3.86
C PRO A 85 1.34 -9.61 5.33
N ALA A 86 2.08 -10.42 6.09
CA ALA A 86 1.84 -10.60 7.52
C ALA A 86 2.06 -9.30 8.28
N ASP A 87 3.20 -8.63 8.10
CA ASP A 87 3.51 -7.37 8.78
C ASP A 87 2.53 -6.25 8.36
N ALA A 88 2.16 -6.21 7.08
CA ALA A 88 1.19 -5.25 6.56
C ALA A 88 -0.18 -5.38 7.24
N LEU A 89 -0.57 -6.62 7.59
CA LEU A 89 -1.79 -6.90 8.35
C LEU A 89 -1.61 -6.69 9.86
N GLU A 90 -0.42 -6.94 10.42
CA GLU A 90 -0.15 -6.77 11.85
C GLU A 90 -0.04 -5.30 12.29
N LEU A 91 0.34 -4.38 11.40
CA LEU A 91 0.33 -2.93 11.68
C LEU A 91 -1.03 -2.42 12.19
N HIS A 92 -2.11 -3.11 11.83
CA HIS A 92 -3.44 -2.87 12.38
C HIS A 92 -3.52 -3.13 13.90
N ARG A 93 -2.91 -4.21 14.40
CA ARG A 93 -3.01 -4.65 15.81
C ARG A 93 -2.34 -3.65 16.77
N GLY A 94 -1.28 -2.97 16.33
CA GLY A 94 -0.53 -2.02 17.16
C GLY A 94 -1.28 -0.71 17.46
N GLN A 95 -2.14 -0.23 16.56
CA GLN A 95 -2.86 1.03 16.75
C GLN A 95 -4.16 0.88 17.55
N ALA A 96 -4.78 -0.30 17.55
CA ALA A 96 -6.00 -0.57 18.36
C ALA A 96 -5.71 -0.75 19.86
N ALA A 97 -4.45 -1.06 20.24
CA ALA A 97 -4.05 -1.26 21.65
C ALA A 97 -3.77 0.06 22.41
N GLY A 98 -3.80 1.21 21.74
CA GLY A 98 -3.52 2.53 22.34
C GLY A 98 -4.76 3.35 22.74
N ALA A 99 -5.96 2.80 22.58
CA ALA A 99 -7.21 3.44 22.98
C ALA A 99 -7.88 2.62 24.09
N SER A 100 -7.45 2.83 25.34
CA SER A 100 -8.13 2.35 26.55
C SER A 100 -7.94 3.36 27.67
#